data_AF-A0A1Y5FVX3-F1
#
_entry.id   AF-A0A1Y5FVX3-F1
#
_cell.length_a   1.000
_cell.length_b   1.000
_cell.length_c   1.000
_cell.angle_alpha   90.00
_cell.angle_beta   90.00
_cell.angle_gamma   90.00
#
_symmetry.space_group_name_H-M   'P 1'
#
loop_
_entity.id
_entity.type
_entity.pdbx_description
1 polymer ?
#
loop_
_entity_poly.entity_id
_entity_poly.type
_entity_poly.pdbx_seq_one_letter_code
_entity_poly.pdbx_strand_id
1 'polypeptide(L)'
;MIVPKYFNFFKLFNIKVVLSCITLILINTPISQGATNDRNSRGIEIKEKPSTKGTSSKENKSIYDSIHALVIGINEYDDRRIPSLQYAINDASSILKTLEKTGVASSNIIFIEGKNATKTNILSAIKNTLKNRLKENDGLVVFFAGHGVHTTRKKISGEVVEQGYLLPYNAKNDQISSTAISLQLLNDLLMDLPAKHVLLTIDACYSGFALNRSSNNSFISSLASKQSRFVITAGGKGEQALEVAGHGIFTEKLIEGLSGFADLDIDGFVTASELGTYLKSAVSKSSNGSQTPIFGSLYGEGEFIFDVKRSRPGYRKEMRKALTGKNLYDSEYDAGLYLFDQGKYKEAKNRFKKALMYRPSDYWASQKITYINAFQPLKESIVLANNTVMHLIKADSFVMGNNLSHTDQEKPRRIEFIQDFYISSNEVSLKEYSYFLEQNKTVSPPLYFDIQSSYGDLTLPVQGISWDQADLFCRYYGANLPTEKEWEYTARGSSGKRYITGSNIPNNDITNWYNDNKYRNISPPGRFPLDKTEQGIYDMMGNVKEWVRDVDDGYILQQIPVDKTGRSYKVVRGANYKTRSTNMLQLSNREFRYPNTGYIGIGFRCSKTPSIQDYE
;
A
#
# COMPACT_ATOMS: atom_id res chain seq x y z
N MET A 1 13.87 36.22 -42.09
CA MET A 1 12.77 35.25 -42.29
C MET A 1 12.04 35.01 -40.97
N ILE A 2 10.91 34.31 -41.04
CA ILE A 2 9.83 34.16 -40.06
C ILE A 2 10.24 33.90 -38.59
N VAL A 3 9.47 34.56 -37.71
CA VAL A 3 9.33 34.55 -36.24
C VAL A 3 9.33 33.17 -35.53
N PRO A 4 9.89 33.06 -34.30
CA PRO A 4 9.66 31.97 -33.33
C PRO A 4 8.58 32.30 -32.27
N LYS A 5 8.07 31.30 -31.52
CA LYS A 5 7.20 31.50 -30.32
C LYS A 5 7.51 30.48 -29.21
N TYR A 6 7.95 30.93 -28.03
CA TYR A 6 7.18 31.13 -26.76
C TYR A 6 6.65 29.83 -26.14
N PHE A 7 7.06 29.32 -24.96
CA PHE A 7 7.61 29.88 -23.69
C PHE A 7 6.54 30.33 -22.67
N ASN A 8 6.75 30.01 -21.39
CA ASN A 8 5.85 30.22 -20.24
C ASN A 8 5.43 31.68 -20.02
N PHE A 9 4.21 31.90 -19.51
CA PHE A 9 3.94 32.81 -18.36
C PHE A 9 2.47 32.71 -17.91
N PHE A 10 2.21 32.59 -16.59
CA PHE A 10 1.50 33.62 -15.79
C PHE A 10 1.25 33.20 -14.34
N LYS A 11 1.58 34.08 -13.40
CA LYS A 11 1.11 34.05 -12.00
C LYS A 11 1.15 35.49 -11.47
N LEU A 12 0.13 35.87 -10.68
CA LEU A 12 0.04 37.09 -9.87
C LEU A 12 0.12 38.46 -10.58
N PHE A 13 -0.99 39.19 -10.59
CA PHE A 13 -1.05 40.52 -9.96
C PHE A 13 -2.47 40.75 -9.38
N ASN A 14 -2.70 41.86 -8.68
CA ASN A 14 -3.80 42.02 -7.71
C ASN A 14 -4.33 43.48 -7.68
N ILE A 15 -5.42 43.75 -6.93
CA ILE A 15 -5.93 45.08 -6.44
C ILE A 15 -7.05 45.80 -7.26
N LYS A 16 -8.29 45.65 -6.75
CA LYS A 16 -9.39 46.65 -6.47
C LYS A 16 -10.07 47.54 -7.57
N VAL A 17 -11.32 47.95 -7.23
CA VAL A 17 -12.06 49.21 -7.62
C VAL A 17 -12.70 49.24 -9.04
N VAL A 18 -13.97 49.66 -9.30
CA VAL A 18 -15.15 50.03 -8.44
C VAL A 18 -16.47 50.16 -9.28
N LEU A 19 -17.67 49.93 -8.66
CA LEU A 19 -19.08 50.31 -9.04
C LEU A 19 -19.60 50.03 -10.50
N SER A 20 -20.91 50.03 -10.86
CA SER A 20 -22.15 50.55 -10.22
C SER A 20 -23.47 49.95 -10.80
N CYS A 21 -24.59 50.07 -10.05
CA CYS A 21 -26.01 50.22 -10.52
C CYS A 21 -26.68 49.07 -11.35
N ILE A 22 -28.02 48.87 -11.49
CA ILE A 22 -29.35 49.35 -10.96
C ILE A 22 -30.41 48.40 -11.60
N THR A 23 -31.62 48.00 -11.14
CA THR A 23 -32.51 48.00 -9.93
C THR A 23 -33.42 46.73 -10.08
N LEU A 24 -34.13 46.10 -9.12
CA LEU A 24 -34.76 46.47 -7.82
C LEU A 24 -36.14 47.18 -7.91
N ILE A 25 -37.25 46.42 -7.93
CA ILE A 25 -38.61 46.86 -7.49
C ILE A 25 -39.37 45.69 -6.84
N LEU A 26 -40.07 45.98 -5.75
CA LEU A 26 -41.14 45.21 -5.06
C LEU A 26 -42.27 46.20 -4.75
N ILE A 27 -43.50 45.74 -4.45
CA ILE A 27 -44.39 46.27 -3.38
C ILE A 27 -45.76 45.54 -3.32
N ASN A 28 -46.07 45.04 -2.12
CA ASN A 28 -47.34 44.87 -1.37
C ASN A 28 -48.70 44.60 -2.06
N THR A 29 -49.27 43.42 -1.74
CA THR A 29 -50.50 43.14 -0.95
C THR A 29 -51.67 44.17 -0.91
N PRO A 30 -52.94 43.69 -0.84
CA PRO A 30 -53.56 43.42 0.47
C PRO A 30 -54.41 42.12 0.56
N ILE A 31 -55.05 41.88 1.71
CA ILE A 31 -55.85 40.70 2.08
C ILE A 31 -57.35 41.03 2.07
N SER A 32 -58.23 40.08 1.72
CA SER A 32 -59.61 40.05 2.21
C SER A 32 -60.17 38.62 2.30
N GLN A 33 -61.21 38.43 3.11
CA GLN A 33 -62.01 37.20 3.26
C GLN A 33 -63.39 37.39 2.59
N GLY A 34 -64.09 36.30 2.27
CA GLY A 34 -65.51 36.34 1.91
C GLY A 34 -65.93 35.26 0.90
N ALA A 35 -66.86 34.39 1.29
CA ALA A 35 -67.32 33.27 0.48
C ALA A 35 -68.43 33.65 -0.51
N THR A 36 -68.55 32.91 -1.62
CA THR A 36 -69.85 32.36 -2.10
C THR A 36 -69.68 31.23 -3.12
N ASN A 37 -70.76 30.49 -3.37
CA ASN A 37 -70.86 29.24 -4.15
C ASN A 37 -70.79 29.51 -5.69
N ASP A 38 -70.78 28.55 -6.62
CA ASP A 38 -71.26 27.15 -6.56
C ASP A 38 -70.74 26.25 -7.72
N ARG A 39 -70.97 24.92 -7.62
CA ARG A 39 -70.98 23.88 -8.70
C ARG A 39 -69.76 23.83 -9.66
N ASN A 40 -68.90 22.80 -9.60
CA ASN A 40 -69.28 21.41 -9.86
C ASN A 40 -68.20 20.41 -9.39
N SER A 41 -68.56 19.52 -8.45
CA SER A 41 -67.77 18.32 -8.12
C SER A 41 -68.69 17.11 -7.94
N ARG A 42 -68.63 16.16 -8.87
CA ARG A 42 -69.24 14.84 -8.69
C ARG A 42 -68.18 13.90 -8.13
N GLY A 43 -68.21 13.66 -6.82
CA GLY A 43 -67.34 12.67 -6.19
C GLY A 43 -67.68 11.25 -6.64
N ILE A 44 -66.65 10.39 -6.74
CA ILE A 44 -66.82 8.94 -6.85
C ILE A 44 -66.33 8.33 -5.54
N GLU A 45 -67.28 7.81 -4.77
CA GLU A 45 -67.04 7.10 -3.51
C GLU A 45 -66.57 5.67 -3.81
N ILE A 46 -65.29 5.38 -3.58
CA ILE A 46 -64.74 4.03 -3.76
C ILE A 46 -65.13 3.17 -2.57
N LYS A 47 -66.26 2.47 -2.69
CA LYS A 47 -66.66 1.43 -1.72
C LYS A 47 -65.73 0.23 -1.84
N GLU A 48 -65.17 -0.20 -0.72
CA GLU A 48 -64.46 -1.48 -0.65
C GLU A 48 -65.41 -2.63 -1.04
N LYS A 49 -64.97 -3.46 -1.97
CA LYS A 49 -65.70 -4.66 -2.39
C LYS A 49 -65.24 -5.83 -1.51
N PRO A 50 -66.14 -6.62 -0.89
CA PRO A 50 -65.75 -7.69 0.03
C PRO A 50 -64.77 -8.69 -0.61
N SER A 51 -63.75 -9.07 0.15
CA SER A 51 -62.69 -9.98 -0.30
C SER A 51 -63.21 -11.43 -0.39
N THR A 52 -63.73 -11.80 -1.56
CA THR A 52 -63.97 -13.19 -1.92
C THR A 52 -62.66 -13.98 -1.81
N LYS A 53 -62.58 -14.93 -0.87
CA LYS A 53 -61.41 -15.78 -0.63
C LYS A 53 -61.12 -16.72 -1.81
N GLY A 54 -60.52 -16.20 -2.87
CA GLY A 54 -59.96 -16.98 -3.96
C GLY A 54 -58.63 -17.60 -3.54
N THR A 55 -58.64 -18.83 -3.03
CA THR A 55 -57.43 -19.61 -2.74
C THR A 55 -56.70 -19.96 -4.02
N SER A 56 -55.72 -19.13 -4.40
CA SER A 56 -54.70 -19.49 -5.39
C SER A 56 -53.33 -19.48 -4.72
N SER A 57 -52.90 -20.65 -4.26
CA SER A 57 -51.54 -20.88 -3.80
C SER A 57 -50.58 -20.81 -4.98
N LYS A 58 -50.09 -19.61 -5.29
CA LYS A 58 -48.94 -19.43 -6.19
C LYS A 58 -47.70 -19.99 -5.49
N GLU A 59 -47.46 -21.28 -5.68
CA GLU A 59 -46.18 -21.90 -5.35
C GLU A 59 -45.06 -21.12 -6.02
N ASN A 60 -44.10 -20.66 -5.21
CA ASN A 60 -43.06 -19.74 -5.66
C ASN A 60 -41.94 -20.54 -6.35
N LYS A 61 -42.26 -21.10 -7.53
CA LYS A 61 -41.44 -22.09 -8.22
C LYS A 61 -40.02 -21.58 -8.44
N SER A 62 -39.06 -22.38 -8.00
CA SER A 62 -37.63 -22.07 -8.08
C SER A 62 -37.17 -21.92 -9.54
N ILE A 63 -36.30 -20.94 -9.81
CA ILE A 63 -35.76 -20.67 -11.16
C ILE A 63 -34.99 -21.88 -11.71
N TYR A 64 -34.32 -22.59 -10.80
CA TYR A 64 -33.67 -23.88 -11.03
C TYR A 64 -34.17 -24.91 -10.01
N ASP A 65 -34.09 -26.19 -10.38
CA ASP A 65 -34.29 -27.30 -9.43
C ASP A 65 -33.12 -27.36 -8.43
N SER A 66 -31.89 -27.22 -8.91
CA SER A 66 -30.70 -26.98 -8.10
C SER A 66 -29.66 -26.11 -8.83
N ILE A 67 -28.65 -25.65 -8.09
CA ILE A 67 -27.44 -25.04 -8.66
C ILE A 67 -26.24 -25.93 -8.32
N HIS A 68 -25.34 -26.06 -9.27
CA HIS A 68 -24.04 -26.72 -9.16
C HIS A 68 -22.90 -25.74 -9.41
N ALA A 69 -21.71 -26.06 -8.92
CA ALA A 69 -20.52 -25.29 -9.22
C ALA A 69 -19.29 -26.18 -9.51
N LEU A 70 -18.42 -25.71 -10.40
CA LEU A 70 -17.05 -26.18 -10.56
C LEU A 70 -16.11 -25.00 -10.32
N VAL A 71 -15.30 -25.09 -9.27
CA VAL A 71 -14.50 -23.98 -8.76
C VAL A 71 -13.04 -24.41 -8.72
N ILE A 72 -12.19 -23.71 -9.49
CA ILE A 72 -10.80 -24.10 -9.77
C ILE A 72 -9.86 -22.95 -9.40
N GLY A 73 -8.79 -23.24 -8.66
CA GLY A 73 -7.77 -22.25 -8.26
C GLY A 73 -6.35 -22.82 -8.34
N ILE A 74 -5.44 -22.13 -9.04
CA ILE A 74 -4.11 -22.68 -9.36
C ILE A 74 -2.99 -21.65 -9.12
N ASN A 75 -2.37 -21.73 -7.93
CA ASN A 75 -1.19 -20.93 -7.59
C ASN A 75 0.09 -21.45 -8.27
N GLU A 76 0.37 -22.75 -8.15
CA GLU A 76 1.63 -23.36 -8.56
C GLU A 76 1.47 -24.29 -9.76
N TYR A 77 2.59 -24.57 -10.46
CA TYR A 77 2.62 -25.36 -11.70
C TYR A 77 3.79 -26.34 -11.68
N ASP A 78 3.57 -27.52 -12.26
CA ASP A 78 4.55 -28.62 -12.36
C ASP A 78 5.73 -28.28 -13.31
N ASP A 79 5.61 -27.22 -14.09
CA ASP A 79 6.69 -26.64 -14.88
C ASP A 79 7.16 -25.33 -14.26
N ARG A 80 8.36 -25.35 -13.68
CA ARG A 80 8.99 -24.18 -13.04
C ARG A 80 9.26 -23.00 -13.99
N ARG A 81 9.04 -23.16 -15.29
CA ARG A 81 9.07 -22.07 -16.29
C ARG A 81 7.77 -21.25 -16.30
N ILE A 82 6.70 -21.76 -15.73
CA ILE A 82 5.44 -21.04 -15.50
C ILE A 82 5.55 -20.36 -14.11
N PRO A 83 5.45 -19.02 -13.99
CA PRO A 83 5.55 -18.35 -12.70
C PRO A 83 4.39 -18.73 -11.76
N SER A 84 4.66 -18.91 -10.46
CA SER A 84 3.58 -19.08 -9.48
C SER A 84 2.78 -17.79 -9.27
N LEU A 85 1.47 -17.94 -9.06
CA LEU A 85 0.54 -16.90 -8.61
C LEU A 85 0.39 -16.96 -7.08
N GLN A 86 0.00 -15.86 -6.45
CA GLN A 86 -0.14 -15.81 -4.99
C GLN A 86 -1.56 -16.13 -4.52
N TYR A 87 -2.60 -15.71 -5.25
CA TYR A 87 -3.95 -15.63 -4.69
C TYR A 87 -5.03 -16.49 -5.37
N ALA A 88 -4.76 -17.11 -6.52
CA ALA A 88 -5.75 -17.87 -7.29
C ALA A 88 -6.50 -18.98 -6.49
N ILE A 89 -5.84 -19.64 -5.53
CA ILE A 89 -6.48 -20.60 -4.61
C ILE A 89 -7.39 -19.89 -3.58
N ASN A 90 -6.96 -18.74 -3.05
CA ASN A 90 -7.77 -17.93 -2.14
C ASN A 90 -9.02 -17.40 -2.86
N ASP A 91 -8.86 -16.88 -4.08
CA ASP A 91 -9.95 -16.42 -4.95
C ASP A 91 -11.02 -17.50 -5.13
N ALA A 92 -10.60 -18.69 -5.56
CA ALA A 92 -11.47 -19.85 -5.71
C ALA A 92 -12.16 -20.24 -4.38
N SER A 93 -11.43 -20.22 -3.26
CA SER A 93 -11.98 -20.49 -1.92
C SER A 93 -13.02 -19.45 -1.47
N SER A 94 -12.83 -18.17 -1.80
CA SER A 94 -13.76 -17.08 -1.46
C SER A 94 -14.99 -17.06 -2.36
N ILE A 95 -14.86 -17.44 -3.64
CA ILE A 95 -16.00 -17.66 -4.54
C ILE A 95 -16.85 -18.85 -4.07
N LEU A 96 -16.23 -19.98 -3.67
CA LEU A 96 -16.93 -21.12 -3.09
C LEU A 96 -17.81 -20.70 -1.89
N LYS A 97 -17.21 -20.01 -0.90
CA LYS A 97 -17.92 -19.51 0.29
C LYS A 97 -18.98 -18.45 -0.02
N THR A 98 -18.94 -17.84 -1.21
CA THR A 98 -19.94 -16.87 -1.67
C THR A 98 -21.10 -17.58 -2.36
N LEU A 99 -20.83 -18.59 -3.17
CA LEU A 99 -21.84 -19.47 -3.79
C LEU A 99 -22.66 -20.22 -2.73
N GLU A 100 -22.02 -20.72 -1.67
CA GLU A 100 -22.75 -21.31 -0.54
C GLU A 100 -23.75 -20.32 0.11
N LYS A 101 -23.35 -19.05 0.26
CA LYS A 101 -24.21 -17.98 0.80
C LYS A 101 -25.33 -17.54 -0.16
N THR A 102 -25.20 -17.78 -1.46
CA THR A 102 -26.28 -17.60 -2.45
C THR A 102 -27.18 -18.83 -2.59
N GLY A 103 -26.95 -19.89 -1.78
CA GLY A 103 -27.81 -21.08 -1.71
C GLY A 103 -27.35 -22.26 -2.56
N VAL A 104 -26.11 -22.25 -3.08
CA VAL A 104 -25.52 -23.44 -3.72
C VAL A 104 -25.12 -24.44 -2.64
N ALA A 105 -25.76 -25.61 -2.62
CA ALA A 105 -25.46 -26.65 -1.64
C ALA A 105 -24.02 -27.18 -1.81
N SER A 106 -23.26 -27.33 -0.72
CA SER A 106 -21.84 -27.75 -0.77
C SER A 106 -21.64 -29.12 -1.46
N SER A 107 -22.63 -30.02 -1.40
CA SER A 107 -22.65 -31.30 -2.14
C SER A 107 -22.60 -31.14 -3.67
N ASN A 108 -23.06 -30.00 -4.17
CA ASN A 108 -23.18 -29.68 -5.59
C ASN A 108 -21.97 -28.89 -6.11
N ILE A 109 -21.04 -28.51 -5.22
CA ILE A 109 -19.79 -27.84 -5.55
C ILE A 109 -18.68 -28.88 -5.76
N ILE A 110 -17.96 -28.77 -6.88
CA ILE A 110 -16.73 -29.50 -7.15
C ILE A 110 -15.58 -28.48 -7.04
N PHE A 111 -14.77 -28.61 -6.00
CA PHE A 111 -13.61 -27.74 -5.78
C PHE A 111 -12.32 -28.48 -6.19
N ILE A 112 -11.48 -27.84 -7.00
CA ILE A 112 -10.23 -28.43 -7.50
C ILE A 112 -9.09 -27.40 -7.43
N GLU A 113 -8.17 -27.58 -6.48
CA GLU A 113 -7.11 -26.63 -6.19
C GLU A 113 -5.69 -27.18 -6.37
N GLY A 114 -4.74 -26.30 -6.70
CA GLY A 114 -3.31 -26.57 -6.74
C GLY A 114 -2.94 -27.82 -7.54
N LYS A 115 -2.14 -28.73 -6.95
CA LYS A 115 -1.70 -29.99 -7.59
C LYS A 115 -2.84 -30.90 -8.07
N ASN A 116 -4.06 -30.74 -7.54
CA ASN A 116 -5.21 -31.53 -7.97
C ASN A 116 -5.83 -30.99 -9.28
N ALA A 117 -5.55 -29.73 -9.65
CA ALA A 117 -6.09 -29.04 -10.82
C ALA A 117 -5.38 -29.43 -12.13
N THR A 118 -5.23 -30.74 -12.37
CA THR A 118 -4.66 -31.29 -13.60
C THR A 118 -5.65 -31.21 -14.76
N LYS A 119 -5.15 -31.23 -16.00
CA LYS A 119 -5.96 -31.30 -17.23
C LYS A 119 -6.96 -32.46 -17.17
N THR A 120 -6.51 -33.63 -16.73
CA THR A 120 -7.34 -34.83 -16.60
C THR A 120 -8.44 -34.66 -15.58
N ASN A 121 -8.15 -34.09 -14.40
CA ASN A 121 -9.13 -33.92 -13.34
C ASN A 121 -10.20 -32.88 -13.70
N ILE A 122 -9.80 -31.73 -14.26
CA ILE A 122 -10.74 -30.69 -14.73
C ILE A 122 -11.64 -31.22 -15.85
N LEU A 123 -11.06 -31.89 -16.86
CA LEU A 123 -11.85 -32.45 -17.96
C LEU A 123 -12.74 -33.62 -17.51
N SER A 124 -12.32 -34.42 -16.54
CA SER A 124 -13.15 -35.49 -15.94
C SER A 124 -14.30 -34.93 -15.12
N ALA A 125 -14.07 -33.87 -14.33
CA ALA A 125 -15.11 -33.20 -13.57
C ALA A 125 -16.22 -32.66 -14.49
N ILE A 126 -15.87 -32.10 -15.66
CA ILE A 126 -16.84 -31.65 -16.66
C ILE A 126 -17.52 -32.85 -17.36
N LYS A 127 -16.72 -33.70 -18.03
CA LYS A 127 -17.24 -34.76 -18.91
C LYS A 127 -18.00 -35.88 -18.20
N ASN A 128 -17.59 -36.20 -16.97
CA ASN A 128 -18.08 -37.36 -16.24
C ASN A 128 -18.89 -36.95 -15.02
N THR A 129 -18.34 -36.09 -14.15
CA THR A 129 -18.99 -35.77 -12.87
C THR A 129 -20.17 -34.82 -13.03
N LEU A 130 -20.01 -33.71 -13.75
CA LEU A 130 -21.08 -32.74 -14.00
C LEU A 130 -22.12 -33.30 -14.98
N LYS A 131 -21.70 -33.91 -16.09
CA LYS A 131 -22.61 -34.48 -17.11
C LYS A 131 -23.57 -35.54 -16.53
N ASN A 132 -23.16 -36.27 -15.49
CA ASN A 132 -24.00 -37.27 -14.80
C ASN A 132 -24.78 -36.72 -13.60
N ARG A 133 -24.51 -35.49 -13.15
CA ARG A 133 -25.21 -34.84 -12.01
C ARG A 133 -26.29 -33.86 -12.45
N LEU A 134 -26.02 -33.09 -13.50
CA LEU A 134 -26.85 -31.99 -13.99
C LEU A 134 -28.11 -32.48 -14.72
N LYS A 135 -29.20 -31.71 -14.61
CA LYS A 135 -30.47 -31.89 -15.31
C LYS A 135 -30.86 -30.63 -16.09
N GLU A 136 -31.89 -30.76 -16.92
CA GLU A 136 -32.36 -29.72 -17.84
C GLU A 136 -32.83 -28.41 -17.19
N ASN A 137 -33.22 -28.44 -15.90
CA ASN A 137 -33.62 -27.24 -15.14
C ASN A 137 -32.59 -26.84 -14.07
N ASP A 138 -31.37 -27.40 -14.07
CA ASP A 138 -30.29 -27.00 -13.14
C ASP A 138 -29.46 -25.82 -13.69
N GLY A 139 -28.89 -25.03 -12.79
CA GLY A 139 -27.86 -24.04 -13.10
C GLY A 139 -26.45 -24.56 -12.82
N LEU A 140 -25.47 -24.20 -13.63
CA LEU A 140 -24.04 -24.43 -13.36
C LEU A 140 -23.25 -23.12 -13.33
N VAL A 141 -22.47 -22.91 -12.27
CA VAL A 141 -21.40 -21.90 -12.23
C VAL A 141 -20.05 -22.56 -12.44
N VAL A 142 -19.21 -22.03 -13.32
CA VAL A 142 -17.81 -22.44 -13.48
C VAL A 142 -16.93 -21.24 -13.16
N PHE A 143 -16.05 -21.38 -12.18
CA PHE A 143 -15.05 -20.36 -11.82
C PHE A 143 -13.65 -20.94 -11.99
N PHE A 144 -12.79 -20.21 -12.68
CA PHE A 144 -11.37 -20.52 -12.84
C PHE A 144 -10.52 -19.31 -12.48
N ALA A 145 -9.63 -19.47 -11.50
CA ALA A 145 -8.52 -18.55 -11.23
C ALA A 145 -7.18 -19.27 -11.48
N GLY A 146 -6.30 -18.62 -12.25
CA GLY A 146 -5.01 -19.20 -12.64
C GLY A 146 -4.42 -18.54 -13.89
N HIS A 147 -3.35 -19.10 -14.44
CA HIS A 147 -2.75 -18.57 -15.66
C HIS A 147 -3.60 -18.84 -16.91
N GLY A 148 -3.69 -17.82 -17.74
CA GLY A 148 -4.22 -17.88 -19.09
C GLY A 148 -3.19 -17.34 -20.09
N VAL A 149 -3.08 -18.00 -21.25
CA VAL A 149 -2.13 -17.65 -22.32
C VAL A 149 -2.83 -17.72 -23.67
N HIS A 150 -2.20 -17.17 -24.71
CA HIS A 150 -2.65 -17.36 -26.09
C HIS A 150 -1.50 -17.91 -26.94
N THR A 151 -1.83 -18.64 -28.00
CA THR A 151 -0.87 -19.04 -29.04
C THR A 151 -1.42 -18.68 -30.41
N THR A 152 -0.53 -18.45 -31.38
CA THR A 152 -0.89 -18.21 -32.78
C THR A 152 -0.64 -19.46 -33.61
N ARG A 153 -1.63 -19.87 -34.39
CA ARG A 153 -1.56 -21.00 -35.32
C ARG A 153 -1.86 -20.52 -36.74
N LYS A 154 -0.92 -20.70 -37.66
CA LYS A 154 -1.13 -20.42 -39.08
C LYS A 154 -1.84 -21.60 -39.74
N LYS A 155 -3.03 -21.37 -40.29
CA LYS A 155 -3.76 -22.33 -41.13
C LYS A 155 -3.03 -22.52 -42.47
N ILE A 156 -3.34 -23.62 -43.17
CA ILE A 156 -2.86 -23.89 -44.54
C ILE A 156 -3.32 -22.79 -45.51
N SER A 157 -4.46 -22.14 -45.24
CA SER A 157 -4.95 -20.95 -45.96
C SER A 157 -4.11 -19.68 -45.76
N GLY A 158 -3.01 -19.74 -45.00
CA GLY A 158 -2.18 -18.58 -44.65
C GLY A 158 -2.72 -17.73 -43.49
N GLU A 159 -4.01 -17.85 -43.18
CA GLU A 159 -4.71 -17.19 -42.07
C GLU A 159 -4.06 -17.53 -40.71
N VAL A 160 -3.71 -16.50 -39.92
CA VAL A 160 -3.22 -16.67 -38.55
C VAL A 160 -4.41 -16.59 -37.60
N VAL A 161 -4.62 -17.65 -36.82
CA VAL A 161 -5.65 -17.71 -35.78
C VAL A 161 -5.00 -17.68 -34.42
N GLU A 162 -5.44 -16.74 -33.59
CA GLU A 162 -5.12 -16.70 -32.16
C GLU A 162 -6.03 -17.68 -31.40
N GLN A 163 -5.48 -18.47 -30.49
CA GLN A 163 -6.23 -19.41 -29.66
C GLN A 163 -5.84 -19.25 -28.19
N GLY A 164 -6.81 -18.96 -27.33
CA GLY A 164 -6.62 -18.83 -25.88
C GLY A 164 -6.65 -20.19 -25.15
N TYR A 165 -5.86 -20.29 -24.08
CA TYR A 165 -5.70 -21.48 -23.24
C TYR A 165 -5.68 -21.11 -21.76
N LEU A 166 -6.28 -21.95 -20.92
CA LEU A 166 -6.13 -21.94 -19.47
C LEU A 166 -5.11 -23.00 -19.07
N LEU A 167 -4.21 -22.67 -18.14
CA LEU A 167 -3.15 -23.56 -17.69
C LEU A 167 -3.60 -24.38 -16.48
N PRO A 168 -3.77 -25.72 -16.60
CA PRO A 168 -3.85 -26.61 -15.44
C PRO A 168 -2.48 -26.74 -14.75
N TYR A 169 -2.46 -27.25 -13.51
CA TYR A 169 -1.23 -27.49 -12.74
C TYR A 169 -0.14 -28.22 -13.55
N ASN A 170 -0.51 -29.23 -14.35
CA ASN A 170 0.43 -30.04 -15.14
C ASN A 170 0.70 -29.50 -16.56
N ALA A 171 0.40 -28.22 -16.83
CA ALA A 171 0.80 -27.56 -18.08
C ALA A 171 2.33 -27.51 -18.22
N LYS A 172 2.83 -27.59 -19.45
CA LYS A 172 4.25 -27.42 -19.79
C LYS A 172 4.41 -26.25 -20.77
N ASN A 173 5.34 -25.34 -20.45
CA ASN A 173 5.50 -24.04 -21.12
C ASN A 173 5.87 -24.15 -22.61
N ASP A 174 6.57 -25.22 -22.99
CA ASP A 174 6.93 -25.57 -24.37
C ASP A 174 5.90 -26.46 -25.09
N GLN A 175 4.85 -26.92 -24.39
CA GLN A 175 3.84 -27.84 -24.92
C GLN A 175 2.40 -27.38 -24.58
N ILE A 176 2.15 -26.07 -24.58
CA ILE A 176 0.85 -25.46 -24.26
C ILE A 176 -0.30 -26.13 -25.02
N SER A 177 -0.16 -26.31 -26.35
CA SER A 177 -1.24 -26.83 -27.20
C SER A 177 -1.70 -28.25 -26.85
N SER A 178 -0.85 -29.09 -26.26
CA SER A 178 -1.19 -30.46 -25.83
C SER A 178 -1.47 -30.56 -24.33
N THR A 179 -0.79 -29.77 -23.49
CA THR A 179 -0.87 -29.87 -22.02
C THR A 179 -1.88 -28.92 -21.37
N ALA A 180 -2.21 -27.79 -21.99
CA ALA A 180 -3.19 -26.83 -21.50
C ALA A 180 -4.62 -27.11 -22.00
N ILE A 181 -5.62 -26.41 -21.46
CA ILE A 181 -7.03 -26.51 -21.88
C ILE A 181 -7.34 -25.31 -22.77
N SER A 182 -7.66 -25.54 -24.06
CA SER A 182 -8.05 -24.42 -24.94
C SER A 182 -9.46 -23.92 -24.59
N LEU A 183 -9.69 -22.61 -24.72
CA LEU A 183 -11.00 -22.02 -24.44
C LEU A 183 -12.09 -22.56 -25.38
N GLN A 184 -11.74 -22.92 -26.63
CA GLN A 184 -12.66 -23.63 -27.53
C GLN A 184 -13.09 -24.98 -26.92
N LEU A 185 -12.16 -25.84 -26.52
CA LEU A 185 -12.48 -27.13 -25.91
C LEU A 185 -13.29 -26.98 -24.63
N LEU A 186 -13.02 -25.94 -23.83
CA LEU A 186 -13.83 -25.65 -22.65
C LEU A 186 -15.26 -25.26 -23.03
N ASN A 187 -15.43 -24.34 -24.00
CA ASN A 187 -16.74 -23.91 -24.49
C ASN A 187 -17.54 -25.09 -25.06
N ASP A 188 -16.93 -25.90 -25.93
CA ASP A 188 -17.54 -27.09 -26.54
C ASP A 188 -18.09 -28.04 -25.45
N LEU A 189 -17.27 -28.33 -24.44
CA LEU A 189 -17.65 -29.24 -23.34
C LEU A 189 -18.68 -28.67 -22.37
N LEU A 190 -18.82 -27.34 -22.28
CA LEU A 190 -19.88 -26.70 -21.51
C LEU A 190 -21.18 -26.60 -22.30
N MET A 191 -21.14 -26.48 -23.63
CA MET A 191 -22.34 -26.61 -24.48
C MET A 191 -22.97 -27.99 -24.29
N ASP A 192 -22.15 -29.04 -24.32
CA ASP A 192 -22.46 -30.47 -24.17
C ASP A 192 -23.12 -30.93 -22.84
N LEU A 193 -23.31 -30.04 -21.87
CA LEU A 193 -23.93 -30.33 -20.58
C LEU A 193 -25.46 -30.11 -20.64
N PRO A 194 -26.27 -30.89 -19.90
CA PRO A 194 -27.73 -30.74 -19.91
C PRO A 194 -28.22 -29.48 -19.17
N ALA A 195 -27.35 -28.78 -18.42
CA ALA A 195 -27.73 -27.63 -17.60
C ALA A 195 -28.44 -26.53 -18.39
N LYS A 196 -29.45 -25.93 -17.75
CA LYS A 196 -30.28 -24.84 -18.26
C LYS A 196 -29.43 -23.64 -18.63
N HIS A 197 -28.77 -23.06 -17.62
CA HIS A 197 -27.88 -21.92 -17.77
C HIS A 197 -26.50 -22.32 -17.22
N VAL A 198 -25.44 -22.04 -17.97
CA VAL A 198 -24.05 -22.12 -17.50
C VAL A 198 -23.47 -20.72 -17.46
N LEU A 199 -22.92 -20.32 -16.31
CA LEU A 199 -22.12 -19.10 -16.16
C LEU A 199 -20.65 -19.47 -16.00
N LEU A 200 -19.81 -19.15 -16.98
CA LEU A 200 -18.36 -19.30 -16.93
C LEU A 200 -17.72 -17.97 -16.51
N THR A 201 -16.89 -18.00 -15.48
CA THR A 201 -16.15 -16.87 -14.92
C THR A 201 -14.66 -17.20 -14.90
N ILE A 202 -13.85 -16.32 -15.49
CA ILE A 202 -12.41 -16.57 -15.70
C ILE A 202 -11.58 -15.39 -15.17
N ASP A 203 -10.90 -15.60 -14.05
CA ASP A 203 -9.87 -14.70 -13.51
C ASP A 203 -8.48 -15.17 -13.98
N ALA A 204 -8.16 -14.80 -15.22
CA ALA A 204 -6.93 -15.17 -15.91
C ALA A 204 -6.56 -14.17 -17.02
N CYS A 205 -5.26 -14.00 -17.30
CA CYS A 205 -4.75 -13.23 -18.43
C CYS A 205 -5.27 -13.77 -19.78
N TYR A 206 -5.44 -12.90 -20.78
CA TYR A 206 -5.94 -13.24 -22.13
C TYR A 206 -7.32 -13.95 -22.17
N SER A 207 -8.08 -13.93 -21.08
CA SER A 207 -9.39 -14.60 -20.97
C SER A 207 -10.42 -14.09 -21.99
N GLY A 208 -10.30 -12.84 -22.46
CA GLY A 208 -11.11 -12.27 -23.55
C GLY A 208 -11.12 -13.04 -24.89
N PHE A 209 -10.28 -14.07 -25.07
CA PHE A 209 -10.39 -15.02 -26.18
C PHE A 209 -11.62 -15.96 -26.10
N ALA A 210 -12.36 -15.99 -24.99
CA ALA A 210 -13.53 -16.84 -24.85
C ALA A 210 -14.72 -16.42 -25.76
N LEU A 211 -14.80 -15.13 -26.15
CA LEU A 211 -15.98 -14.51 -26.78
C LEU A 211 -15.74 -14.13 -28.25
N ASN A 212 -15.76 -15.11 -29.16
CA ASN A 212 -15.70 -14.87 -30.61
C ASN A 212 -17.09 -14.61 -31.22
N ARG A 213 -17.55 -13.34 -31.10
CA ARG A 213 -18.69 -12.69 -31.79
C ARG A 213 -19.78 -13.57 -32.45
N SER A 214 -21.01 -13.37 -31.97
CA SER A 214 -21.97 -12.51 -32.68
C SER A 214 -22.90 -11.81 -31.68
N SER A 215 -23.55 -10.70 -32.06
CA SER A 215 -24.35 -9.87 -31.15
C SER A 215 -25.75 -9.61 -31.72
N ASN A 216 -26.76 -9.73 -30.87
CA ASN A 216 -28.11 -9.18 -31.06
C ASN A 216 -28.66 -8.79 -29.68
N ASN A 217 -29.30 -7.63 -29.58
CA ASN A 217 -29.94 -7.15 -28.35
C ASN A 217 -31.47 -7.19 -28.51
N SER A 218 -32.19 -7.78 -27.56
CA SER A 218 -33.60 -7.46 -27.31
C SER A 218 -33.97 -7.70 -25.84
N PHE A 219 -35.12 -7.20 -25.40
CA PHE A 219 -35.39 -6.91 -23.97
C PHE A 219 -36.09 -8.04 -23.18
N ILE A 220 -36.09 -7.92 -21.86
CA ILE A 220 -36.48 -8.97 -20.91
C ILE A 220 -38.00 -9.20 -20.85
N SER A 221 -38.42 -10.43 -21.17
CA SER A 221 -39.56 -11.11 -20.49
C SER A 221 -39.61 -12.65 -20.68
N SER A 222 -38.63 -13.27 -21.35
CA SER A 222 -38.58 -14.73 -21.59
C SER A 222 -37.21 -15.39 -21.33
N LEU A 223 -36.30 -14.71 -20.63
CA LEU A 223 -34.90 -15.15 -20.50
C LEU A 223 -34.72 -16.33 -19.50
N ALA A 224 -35.60 -16.45 -18.50
CA ALA A 224 -35.50 -17.49 -17.46
C ALA A 224 -35.96 -18.91 -17.91
N SER A 225 -36.34 -19.08 -19.18
CA SER A 225 -36.84 -20.34 -19.75
C SER A 225 -36.09 -20.83 -20.99
N LYS A 226 -35.09 -20.08 -21.48
CA LYS A 226 -34.26 -20.46 -22.63
C LYS A 226 -32.91 -20.99 -22.12
N GLN A 227 -32.35 -22.03 -22.74
CA GLN A 227 -31.00 -22.46 -22.38
C GLN A 227 -29.97 -21.36 -22.68
N SER A 228 -28.87 -21.32 -21.92
CA SER A 228 -27.75 -20.42 -22.23
C SER A 228 -26.38 -20.87 -21.74
N ARG A 229 -25.34 -20.29 -22.36
CA ARG A 229 -23.93 -20.38 -21.97
C ARG A 229 -23.35 -18.97 -21.93
N PHE A 230 -23.22 -18.38 -20.75
CA PHE A 230 -22.75 -17.00 -20.56
C PHE A 230 -21.31 -16.99 -20.03
N VAL A 231 -20.51 -16.01 -20.46
CA VAL A 231 -19.11 -15.85 -20.03
C VAL A 231 -18.88 -14.45 -19.47
N ILE A 232 -18.06 -14.36 -18.42
CA ILE A 232 -17.47 -13.12 -17.91
C ILE A 232 -15.95 -13.34 -17.70
N THR A 233 -15.12 -12.43 -18.20
CA THR A 233 -13.65 -12.51 -18.17
C THR A 233 -13.05 -11.35 -17.40
N ALA A 234 -11.95 -11.57 -16.66
CA ALA A 234 -11.31 -10.53 -15.86
C ALA A 234 -10.58 -9.43 -16.66
N GLY A 235 -10.33 -9.67 -17.95
CA GLY A 235 -9.75 -8.68 -18.85
C GLY A 235 -9.95 -9.03 -20.33
N GLY A 236 -9.57 -8.10 -21.19
CA GLY A 236 -9.61 -8.20 -22.64
C GLY A 236 -8.41 -8.90 -23.29
N LYS A 237 -8.31 -8.80 -24.62
CA LYS A 237 -7.15 -9.29 -25.37
C LYS A 237 -5.92 -8.43 -25.06
N GLY A 238 -4.92 -9.01 -24.41
CA GLY A 238 -3.66 -8.33 -24.08
C GLY A 238 -3.60 -7.71 -22.68
N GLU A 239 -4.71 -7.68 -21.95
CA GLU A 239 -4.73 -7.23 -20.55
C GLU A 239 -4.23 -8.35 -19.61
N GLN A 240 -3.50 -7.95 -18.56
CA GLN A 240 -3.09 -8.84 -17.47
C GLN A 240 -4.07 -8.74 -16.30
N ALA A 241 -4.29 -9.85 -15.59
CA ALA A 241 -5.04 -9.83 -14.34
C ALA A 241 -4.17 -9.19 -13.23
N LEU A 242 -4.74 -8.29 -12.43
CA LEU A 242 -4.03 -7.64 -11.32
C LEU A 242 -4.43 -8.27 -9.98
N GLU A 243 -3.42 -8.71 -9.23
CA GLU A 243 -3.52 -9.20 -7.85
C GLU A 243 -3.45 -8.00 -6.87
N VAL A 244 -4.39 -7.92 -5.93
CA VAL A 244 -4.46 -6.83 -4.93
C VAL A 244 -4.96 -7.37 -3.57
N ALA A 245 -4.13 -7.25 -2.53
CA ALA A 245 -4.46 -7.56 -1.13
C ALA A 245 -5.11 -8.93 -0.85
N GLY A 246 -4.55 -10.00 -1.42
CA GLY A 246 -4.96 -11.38 -1.14
C GLY A 246 -6.01 -11.98 -2.07
N HIS A 247 -6.51 -11.18 -3.02
CA HIS A 247 -7.46 -11.55 -4.07
C HIS A 247 -7.14 -10.88 -5.41
N GLY A 248 -7.70 -11.38 -6.51
CA GLY A 248 -7.77 -10.64 -7.78
C GLY A 248 -8.80 -9.49 -7.70
N ILE A 249 -8.53 -8.34 -8.33
CA ILE A 249 -9.50 -7.20 -8.36
C ILE A 249 -10.85 -7.66 -8.94
N PHE A 250 -10.81 -8.52 -9.96
CA PHE A 250 -12.01 -9.10 -10.55
C PHE A 250 -12.77 -9.98 -9.55
N THR A 251 -12.09 -10.89 -8.85
CA THR A 251 -12.72 -11.73 -7.83
C THR A 251 -13.32 -10.93 -6.67
N GLU A 252 -12.66 -9.85 -6.19
CA GLU A 252 -13.22 -8.96 -5.17
C GLU A 252 -14.58 -8.39 -5.62
N LYS A 253 -14.65 -7.87 -6.85
CA LYS A 253 -15.88 -7.27 -7.40
C LYS A 253 -16.92 -8.29 -7.86
N LEU A 254 -16.52 -9.53 -8.15
CA LEU A 254 -17.42 -10.65 -8.41
C LEU A 254 -18.14 -11.06 -7.12
N ILE A 255 -17.43 -11.09 -5.98
CA ILE A 255 -18.00 -11.35 -4.65
C ILE A 255 -18.97 -10.22 -4.24
N GLU A 256 -18.62 -8.95 -4.48
CA GLU A 256 -19.56 -7.83 -4.29
C GLU A 256 -20.83 -8.00 -5.15
N GLY A 257 -20.67 -8.29 -6.45
CA GLY A 257 -21.77 -8.44 -7.40
C GLY A 257 -22.73 -9.57 -7.01
N LEU A 258 -22.19 -10.76 -6.73
CA LEU A 258 -22.95 -11.92 -6.25
C LEU A 258 -23.60 -11.71 -4.87
N SER A 259 -23.04 -10.81 -4.04
CA SER A 259 -23.65 -10.37 -2.77
C SER A 259 -24.82 -9.40 -2.98
N GLY A 260 -25.19 -9.09 -4.23
CA GLY A 260 -26.33 -8.26 -4.60
C GLY A 260 -25.97 -6.84 -5.04
N PHE A 261 -24.70 -6.41 -5.06
CA PHE A 261 -24.36 -5.08 -5.61
C PHE A 261 -24.53 -4.98 -7.13
N ALA A 262 -24.70 -6.12 -7.81
CA ALA A 262 -25.02 -6.20 -9.23
C ALA A 262 -26.53 -6.33 -9.53
N ASP A 263 -27.42 -6.17 -8.55
CA ASP A 263 -28.86 -5.97 -8.81
C ASP A 263 -29.05 -4.50 -9.22
N LEU A 264 -29.21 -4.24 -10.52
CA LEU A 264 -29.12 -2.88 -11.08
C LEU A 264 -30.48 -2.18 -11.16
N ASP A 265 -31.58 -2.91 -11.26
CA ASP A 265 -32.95 -2.35 -11.24
C ASP A 265 -33.65 -2.49 -9.87
N ILE A 266 -33.03 -3.19 -8.92
CA ILE A 266 -33.51 -3.45 -7.55
C ILE A 266 -34.76 -4.36 -7.53
N ASP A 267 -34.91 -5.20 -8.56
CA ASP A 267 -35.80 -6.35 -8.58
C ASP A 267 -35.48 -7.30 -7.41
N GLY A 268 -34.20 -7.50 -7.06
CA GLY A 268 -33.73 -8.53 -6.12
C GLY A 268 -33.33 -9.85 -6.77
N PHE A 269 -33.03 -9.84 -8.06
CA PHE A 269 -32.31 -10.89 -8.76
C PHE A 269 -30.97 -10.31 -9.25
N VAL A 270 -30.04 -11.16 -9.68
CA VAL A 270 -28.85 -10.72 -10.41
C VAL A 270 -28.72 -11.59 -11.64
N THR A 271 -28.92 -11.01 -12.83
CA THR A 271 -28.65 -11.67 -14.12
C THR A 271 -27.15 -11.68 -14.44
N ALA A 272 -26.72 -12.51 -15.40
CA ALA A 272 -25.33 -12.55 -15.83
C ALA A 272 -24.95 -11.29 -16.62
N SER A 273 -25.89 -10.72 -17.39
CA SER A 273 -25.72 -9.41 -18.04
C SER A 273 -25.56 -8.25 -17.05
N GLU A 274 -26.34 -8.22 -15.95
CA GLU A 274 -26.13 -7.21 -14.90
C GLU A 274 -24.82 -7.44 -14.14
N LEU A 275 -24.49 -8.70 -13.80
CA LEU A 275 -23.22 -9.05 -13.14
C LEU A 275 -22.02 -8.64 -14.00
N GLY A 276 -22.07 -8.91 -15.30
CA GLY A 276 -21.07 -8.45 -16.27
C GLY A 276 -21.00 -6.92 -16.36
N THR A 277 -22.15 -6.24 -16.39
CA THR A 277 -22.23 -4.76 -16.42
C THR A 277 -21.66 -4.13 -15.15
N TYR A 278 -21.98 -4.69 -13.98
CA TYR A 278 -21.43 -4.31 -12.69
C TYR A 278 -19.91 -4.48 -12.68
N LEU A 279 -19.43 -5.68 -13.02
CA LEU A 279 -18.00 -6.01 -13.04
C LEU A 279 -17.22 -5.11 -13.99
N LYS A 280 -17.72 -4.89 -15.21
CA LYS A 280 -17.09 -4.00 -16.18
C LYS A 280 -16.95 -2.58 -15.66
N SER A 281 -17.94 -2.06 -14.91
CA SER A 281 -17.85 -0.75 -14.28
C SER A 281 -16.93 -0.73 -13.05
N ALA A 282 -17.08 -1.70 -12.14
CA ALA A 282 -16.39 -1.73 -10.86
C ALA A 282 -14.90 -2.05 -11.01
N VAL A 283 -14.54 -3.08 -11.80
CA VAL A 283 -13.14 -3.49 -12.01
C VAL A 283 -12.38 -2.44 -12.81
N SER A 284 -12.98 -1.86 -13.87
CA SER A 284 -12.32 -0.78 -14.63
C SER A 284 -12.01 0.44 -13.76
N LYS A 285 -12.86 0.75 -12.78
CA LYS A 285 -12.57 1.81 -11.78
C LYS A 285 -11.47 1.38 -10.81
N SER A 286 -11.60 0.23 -10.16
CA SER A 286 -10.64 -0.24 -9.15
C SER A 286 -9.25 -0.57 -9.71
N SER A 287 -9.14 -0.90 -10.99
CA SER A 287 -7.87 -1.10 -11.71
C SER A 287 -7.33 0.15 -12.41
N ASN A 288 -8.00 1.31 -12.25
CA ASN A 288 -7.69 2.56 -12.97
C ASN A 288 -7.56 2.38 -14.50
N GLY A 289 -8.47 1.61 -15.10
CA GLY A 289 -8.50 1.28 -16.53
C GLY A 289 -7.55 0.16 -16.97
N SER A 290 -6.78 -0.45 -16.07
CA SER A 290 -5.80 -1.50 -16.41
C SER A 290 -6.44 -2.87 -16.70
N GLN A 291 -7.69 -3.08 -16.29
CA GLN A 291 -8.49 -4.27 -16.56
C GLN A 291 -9.90 -3.87 -17.01
N THR A 292 -10.34 -4.38 -18.16
CA THR A 292 -11.66 -4.16 -18.74
C THR A 292 -12.40 -5.50 -18.90
N PRO A 293 -13.22 -5.92 -17.92
CA PRO A 293 -13.99 -7.15 -18.04
C PRO A 293 -14.85 -7.20 -19.31
N ILE A 294 -14.78 -8.34 -20.01
CA ILE A 294 -15.61 -8.64 -21.19
C ILE A 294 -16.62 -9.71 -20.80
N PHE A 295 -17.86 -9.59 -21.29
CA PHE A 295 -18.92 -10.53 -21.01
C PHE A 295 -19.88 -10.70 -22.19
N GLY A 296 -20.65 -11.79 -22.19
CA GLY A 296 -21.70 -12.05 -23.16
C GLY A 296 -22.11 -13.52 -23.25
N SER A 297 -23.14 -13.80 -24.05
CA SER A 297 -23.57 -15.16 -24.36
C SER A 297 -22.74 -15.79 -25.48
N LEU A 298 -22.38 -17.06 -25.33
CA LEU A 298 -21.84 -17.95 -26.37
C LEU A 298 -22.95 -18.69 -27.12
N TYR A 299 -24.06 -18.94 -26.44
CA TYR A 299 -25.18 -19.72 -26.97
C TYR A 299 -26.46 -19.39 -26.21
N GLY A 300 -27.55 -19.21 -26.94
CA GLY A 300 -28.88 -18.97 -26.40
C GLY A 300 -29.10 -17.56 -25.84
N GLU A 301 -30.38 -17.22 -25.69
CA GLU A 301 -30.86 -15.94 -25.15
C GLU A 301 -31.28 -16.03 -23.68
N GLY A 302 -30.90 -17.10 -22.98
CA GLY A 302 -31.17 -17.25 -21.55
C GLY A 302 -30.17 -16.49 -20.68
N GLU A 303 -30.58 -16.12 -19.47
CA GLU A 303 -29.73 -15.44 -18.48
C GLU A 303 -29.52 -16.33 -17.26
N PHE A 304 -28.28 -16.41 -16.75
CA PHE A 304 -28.05 -17.04 -15.44
C PHE A 304 -28.55 -16.08 -14.35
N ILE A 305 -29.46 -16.54 -13.48
CA ILE A 305 -30.09 -15.67 -12.46
C ILE A 305 -29.74 -16.15 -11.05
N PHE A 306 -29.20 -15.27 -10.21
CA PHE A 306 -29.04 -15.50 -8.76
C PHE A 306 -30.22 -14.91 -7.98
N ASP A 307 -30.81 -15.70 -7.07
CA ASP A 307 -31.87 -15.25 -6.16
C ASP A 307 -31.26 -14.65 -4.88
N VAL A 308 -30.95 -13.35 -4.96
CA VAL A 308 -30.38 -12.58 -3.84
C VAL A 308 -31.43 -12.17 -2.79
N LYS A 309 -32.74 -12.42 -3.02
CA LYS A 309 -33.79 -12.27 -2.00
C LYS A 309 -33.72 -13.40 -0.97
N ARG A 310 -33.51 -14.65 -1.42
CA ARG A 310 -33.54 -15.86 -0.56
C ARG A 310 -32.58 -15.80 0.63
N SER A 311 -31.48 -15.06 0.53
CA SER A 311 -30.49 -14.95 1.60
C SER A 311 -30.78 -13.85 2.64
N ARG A 312 -31.68 -12.87 2.37
CA ARG A 312 -31.92 -11.72 3.28
C ARG A 312 -33.37 -11.18 3.28
N PRO A 313 -34.18 -11.47 4.31
CA PRO A 313 -35.43 -10.76 4.55
C PRO A 313 -35.18 -9.25 4.76
N GLY A 314 -35.81 -8.41 3.94
CA GLY A 314 -35.62 -6.94 3.97
C GLY A 314 -34.71 -6.38 2.85
N TYR A 315 -34.08 -7.25 2.05
CA TYR A 315 -33.15 -6.94 0.96
C TYR A 315 -33.41 -5.61 0.22
N ARG A 316 -34.59 -5.37 -0.37
CA ARG A 316 -34.87 -4.14 -1.14
C ARG A 316 -34.78 -2.84 -0.32
N LYS A 317 -35.02 -2.87 1.00
CA LYS A 317 -34.87 -1.72 1.90
C LYS A 317 -33.41 -1.52 2.32
N GLU A 318 -32.70 -2.62 2.53
CA GLU A 318 -31.26 -2.61 2.80
C GLU A 318 -30.46 -2.14 1.59
N MET A 319 -30.70 -2.70 0.41
CA MET A 319 -30.01 -2.31 -0.84
C MET A 319 -30.25 -0.86 -1.21
N ARG A 320 -31.46 -0.30 -1.04
CA ARG A 320 -31.67 1.14 -1.25
C ARG A 320 -30.84 1.97 -0.28
N LYS A 321 -30.81 1.61 1.01
CA LYS A 321 -29.95 2.27 2.02
C LYS A 321 -28.46 2.06 1.74
N ALA A 322 -28.06 0.90 1.21
CA ALA A 322 -26.69 0.54 0.87
C ALA A 322 -26.23 1.14 -0.47
N LEU A 323 -27.14 1.51 -1.38
CA LEU A 323 -26.86 2.29 -2.58
C LEU A 323 -26.68 3.78 -2.23
N THR A 324 -27.53 4.35 -1.35
CA THR A 324 -27.24 5.68 -0.78
C THR A 324 -25.92 5.67 0.00
N GLY A 325 -25.72 4.64 0.83
CA GLY A 325 -24.50 4.43 1.61
C GLY A 325 -23.27 4.15 0.75
N LYS A 326 -23.40 3.46 -0.39
CA LYS A 326 -22.32 3.25 -1.36
C LYS A 326 -21.99 4.54 -2.09
N ASN A 327 -22.97 5.30 -2.57
CA ASN A 327 -22.70 6.59 -3.20
C ASN A 327 -22.04 7.59 -2.24
N LEU A 328 -22.37 7.55 -0.94
CA LEU A 328 -21.71 8.34 0.09
C LEU A 328 -20.32 7.78 0.47
N TYR A 329 -20.17 6.46 0.51
CA TYR A 329 -18.87 5.79 0.70
C TYR A 329 -17.91 6.11 -0.45
N ASP A 330 -18.28 5.79 -1.69
CA ASP A 330 -17.52 6.02 -2.91
C ASP A 330 -17.16 7.51 -3.02
N SER A 331 -18.10 8.43 -2.79
CA SER A 331 -17.84 9.88 -2.85
C SER A 331 -16.88 10.41 -1.76
N GLU A 332 -16.96 9.92 -0.52
CA GLU A 332 -15.99 10.30 0.52
C GLU A 332 -14.65 9.56 0.35
N TYR A 333 -14.64 8.34 -0.20
CA TYR A 333 -13.43 7.55 -0.47
C TYR A 333 -12.64 8.13 -1.65
N ASP A 334 -13.29 8.43 -2.78
CA ASP A 334 -12.67 9.04 -3.97
C ASP A 334 -12.20 10.47 -3.67
N ALA A 335 -12.96 11.25 -2.88
CA ALA A 335 -12.48 12.54 -2.36
C ALA A 335 -11.28 12.39 -1.41
N GLY A 336 -11.18 11.26 -0.69
CA GLY A 336 -10.02 10.89 0.11
C GLY A 336 -8.80 10.55 -0.74
N LEU A 337 -8.98 9.75 -1.80
CA LEU A 337 -7.92 9.43 -2.77
C LEU A 337 -7.40 10.70 -3.46
N TYR A 338 -8.29 11.54 -3.99
CA TYR A 338 -7.91 12.79 -4.64
C TYR A 338 -7.09 13.70 -3.70
N LEU A 339 -7.48 13.82 -2.42
CA LEU A 339 -6.71 14.59 -1.45
C LEU A 339 -5.37 13.92 -1.08
N PHE A 340 -5.34 12.59 -1.00
CA PHE A 340 -4.13 11.80 -0.74
C PHE A 340 -3.09 11.99 -1.87
N ASP A 341 -3.53 11.91 -3.13
CA ASP A 341 -2.67 12.09 -4.31
C ASP A 341 -2.20 13.56 -4.49
N GLN A 342 -2.90 14.51 -3.86
CA GLN A 342 -2.49 15.91 -3.74
C GLN A 342 -1.63 16.19 -2.48
N GLY A 343 -1.20 15.16 -1.75
CA GLY A 343 -0.37 15.28 -0.54
C GLY A 343 -1.10 15.80 0.71
N LYS A 344 -2.43 15.98 0.65
CA LYS A 344 -3.26 16.55 1.72
C LYS A 344 -3.72 15.47 2.68
N TYR A 345 -2.76 14.80 3.31
CA TYR A 345 -2.99 13.58 4.09
C TYR A 345 -3.94 13.78 5.29
N LYS A 346 -3.96 14.97 5.90
CA LYS A 346 -4.85 15.29 7.03
C LYS A 346 -6.32 15.35 6.60
N GLU A 347 -6.61 16.02 5.50
CA GLU A 347 -7.94 16.09 4.90
C GLU A 347 -8.35 14.73 4.30
N ALA A 348 -7.43 14.02 3.65
CA ALA A 348 -7.65 12.66 3.16
C ALA A 348 -8.02 11.68 4.28
N LYS A 349 -7.28 11.69 5.41
CA LYS A 349 -7.58 10.89 6.62
C LYS A 349 -8.98 11.20 7.19
N ASN A 350 -9.44 12.44 7.11
CA ASN A 350 -10.80 12.81 7.50
C ASN A 350 -11.86 12.32 6.51
N ARG A 351 -11.57 12.33 5.20
CA ARG A 351 -12.42 11.74 4.15
C ARG A 351 -12.55 10.22 4.29
N PHE A 352 -11.44 9.49 4.42
CA PHE A 352 -11.45 8.04 4.68
C PHE A 352 -12.16 7.69 5.98
N LYS A 353 -12.06 8.50 7.05
CA LYS A 353 -12.83 8.30 8.28
C LYS A 353 -14.34 8.42 8.05
N LYS A 354 -14.80 9.37 7.23
CA LYS A 354 -16.20 9.48 6.84
C LYS A 354 -16.66 8.31 5.97
N ALA A 355 -15.81 7.85 5.04
CA ALA A 355 -16.08 6.63 4.28
C ALA A 355 -16.29 5.43 5.24
N LEU A 356 -15.44 5.26 6.26
CA LEU A 356 -15.67 4.25 7.31
C LEU A 356 -16.96 4.44 8.13
N MET A 357 -17.55 5.63 8.22
CA MET A 357 -18.89 5.79 8.84
C MET A 357 -19.99 5.15 7.98
N TYR A 358 -19.78 5.00 6.68
CA TYR A 358 -20.70 4.32 5.75
C TYR A 358 -20.37 2.84 5.52
N ARG A 359 -19.08 2.46 5.62
CA ARG A 359 -18.60 1.06 5.61
C ARG A 359 -17.55 0.82 6.72
N PRO A 360 -17.95 0.53 7.98
CA PRO A 360 -17.01 0.42 9.11
C PRO A 360 -15.97 -0.70 9.01
N SER A 361 -16.22 -1.71 8.18
CA SER A 361 -15.32 -2.84 7.93
C SER A 361 -14.52 -2.71 6.63
N ASP A 362 -14.49 -1.53 5.99
CA ASP A 362 -13.78 -1.36 4.72
C ASP A 362 -12.26 -1.38 4.93
N TYR A 363 -11.60 -2.37 4.31
CA TYR A 363 -10.16 -2.56 4.41
C TYR A 363 -9.38 -1.42 3.75
N TRP A 364 -9.88 -0.85 2.66
CA TRP A 364 -9.16 0.16 1.87
C TRP A 364 -9.16 1.53 2.54
N ALA A 365 -10.31 1.99 3.02
CA ALA A 365 -10.37 3.20 3.83
C ALA A 365 -9.56 3.05 5.14
N SER A 366 -9.61 1.85 5.76
CA SER A 366 -8.78 1.53 6.93
C SER A 366 -7.28 1.53 6.63
N GLN A 367 -6.84 0.89 5.53
CA GLN A 367 -5.43 0.86 5.14
C GLN A 367 -4.92 2.22 4.66
N LYS A 368 -5.75 3.04 4.00
CA LYS A 368 -5.36 4.43 3.71
C LYS A 368 -5.22 5.27 4.99
N ILE A 369 -6.05 5.05 6.02
CA ILE A 369 -5.84 5.68 7.34
C ILE A 369 -4.58 5.13 8.02
N THR A 370 -4.33 3.83 8.02
CA THR A 370 -3.14 3.21 8.61
C THR A 370 -1.86 3.62 7.89
N TYR A 371 -1.87 3.64 6.55
CA TYR A 371 -0.78 4.15 5.73
C TYR A 371 -0.55 5.62 6.05
N ILE A 372 -1.59 6.47 6.09
CA ILE A 372 -1.41 7.87 6.51
C ILE A 372 -0.81 7.92 7.91
N ASN A 373 -1.30 7.17 8.89
CA ASN A 373 -0.71 7.13 10.24
C ASN A 373 0.77 6.71 10.26
N ALA A 374 1.21 5.89 9.30
CA ALA A 374 2.58 5.41 9.14
C ALA A 374 3.43 6.22 8.12
N PHE A 375 2.84 7.22 7.46
CA PHE A 375 3.47 8.12 6.48
C PHE A 375 3.09 9.59 6.68
N GLN A 376 2.52 9.97 7.83
CA GLN A 376 2.55 11.37 8.26
C GLN A 376 4.03 11.76 8.36
N PRO A 377 4.41 13.02 8.07
CA PRO A 377 5.78 13.44 8.27
C PRO A 377 6.18 13.11 9.71
N LEU A 378 7.29 12.39 9.85
CA LEU A 378 8.01 12.36 11.12
C LEU A 378 8.40 13.80 11.45
N LYS A 379 8.19 14.19 12.71
CA LYS A 379 8.44 15.53 13.21
C LYS A 379 9.88 15.95 12.87
N GLU A 380 10.09 17.18 12.43
CA GLU A 380 11.45 17.64 12.09
C GLU A 380 12.42 17.61 13.29
N SER A 381 11.88 17.64 14.52
CA SER A 381 12.62 17.34 15.74
C SER A 381 11.75 16.69 16.82
N ILE A 382 12.42 16.01 17.76
CA ILE A 382 11.86 15.48 19.00
C ILE A 382 12.72 15.90 20.19
N VAL A 383 12.19 15.77 21.40
CA VAL A 383 12.90 16.09 22.65
C VAL A 383 12.86 14.87 23.57
N LEU A 384 14.03 14.45 24.08
CA LEU A 384 14.15 13.36 25.04
C LEU A 384 13.82 13.82 26.48
N ALA A 385 13.61 12.88 27.40
CA ALA A 385 13.21 13.19 28.78
C ALA A 385 14.24 13.98 29.62
N ASN A 386 15.49 14.06 29.17
CA ASN A 386 16.55 14.92 29.71
C ASN A 386 16.60 16.32 29.08
N ASN A 387 15.70 16.63 28.14
CA ASN A 387 15.65 17.82 27.28
C ASN A 387 16.67 17.86 26.12
N THR A 388 17.37 16.76 25.80
CA THR A 388 18.17 16.70 24.56
C THR A 388 17.24 16.83 23.34
N VAL A 389 17.47 17.85 22.51
CA VAL A 389 16.78 18.02 21.22
C VAL A 389 17.45 17.13 20.18
N MET A 390 16.64 16.43 19.37
CA MET A 390 17.11 15.60 18.27
C MET A 390 16.42 16.00 16.97
N HIS A 391 17.17 16.13 15.88
CA HIS A 391 16.60 16.44 14.56
C HIS A 391 16.47 15.18 13.70
N LEU A 392 15.49 15.19 12.82
CA LEU A 392 15.24 14.11 11.88
C LEU A 392 16.26 14.12 10.73
N ILE A 393 16.99 13.02 10.60
CA ILE A 393 17.85 12.70 9.47
C ILE A 393 17.08 11.75 8.55
N LYS A 394 16.87 12.16 7.30
CA LYS A 394 16.06 11.43 6.31
C LYS A 394 16.83 10.31 5.61
N ALA A 395 16.12 9.21 5.36
CA ALA A 395 16.58 8.06 4.60
C ALA A 395 17.08 8.46 3.21
N ASP A 396 18.29 8.02 2.88
CA ASP A 396 18.92 8.15 1.56
C ASP A 396 20.00 7.06 1.43
N SER A 397 20.58 6.94 0.24
CA SER A 397 21.87 6.29 0.04
C SER A 397 23.01 7.32 0.12
N PHE A 398 24.17 6.92 0.64
CA PHE A 398 25.36 7.77 0.60
C PHE A 398 26.64 6.98 0.39
N VAL A 399 27.69 7.68 0.01
CA VAL A 399 29.03 7.10 -0.14
C VAL A 399 29.78 7.20 1.19
N MET A 400 29.74 6.12 1.97
CA MET A 400 30.54 5.97 3.18
C MET A 400 32.01 5.72 2.81
N GLY A 401 32.94 6.25 3.60
CA GLY A 401 34.39 6.05 3.43
C GLY A 401 35.02 6.78 2.23
N ASN A 402 36.32 6.53 2.02
CA ASN A 402 37.18 7.21 1.07
C ASN A 402 38.43 6.37 0.69
N ASN A 403 38.35 5.62 -0.42
CA ASN A 403 39.48 4.84 -0.97
C ASN A 403 40.61 5.70 -1.55
N LEU A 404 40.42 7.02 -1.69
CA LEU A 404 41.48 7.96 -2.10
C LEU A 404 42.30 8.47 -0.91
N SER A 405 42.03 7.98 0.30
CA SER A 405 42.87 8.29 1.46
C SER A 405 44.18 7.51 1.47
N HIS A 406 45.23 8.19 1.94
CA HIS A 406 46.51 7.58 2.29
C HIS A 406 46.47 6.77 3.60
N THR A 407 45.35 6.80 4.34
CA THR A 407 45.14 6.04 5.57
C THR A 407 44.03 4.99 5.37
N ASP A 408 44.20 3.79 5.92
CA ASP A 408 43.21 2.71 5.81
C ASP A 408 42.00 2.92 6.74
N GLN A 409 42.13 3.85 7.70
CA GLN A 409 41.06 4.28 8.59
C GLN A 409 39.82 4.76 7.82
N GLU A 410 39.97 5.45 6.69
CA GLU A 410 38.82 5.92 5.91
C GLU A 410 38.24 4.85 4.96
N LYS A 411 38.78 3.62 4.94
CA LYS A 411 38.42 2.57 3.98
C LYS A 411 37.51 1.50 4.63
N PRO A 412 36.64 0.83 3.85
CA PRO A 412 36.45 0.95 2.40
C PRO A 412 35.38 1.97 2.00
N ARG A 413 35.60 2.67 0.87
CA ARG A 413 34.57 3.44 0.16
C ARG A 413 33.50 2.50 -0.41
N ARG A 414 32.25 2.70 0.01
CA ARG A 414 31.10 1.87 -0.39
C ARG A 414 29.81 2.70 -0.40
N ILE A 415 28.76 2.16 -1.01
CA ILE A 415 27.40 2.73 -0.89
C ILE A 415 26.76 2.11 0.36
N GLU A 416 26.26 2.95 1.25
CA GLU A 416 25.47 2.57 2.41
C GLU A 416 24.05 3.12 2.29
N PHE A 417 23.09 2.38 2.85
CA PHE A 417 21.70 2.81 2.95
C PHE A 417 21.37 3.20 4.38
N ILE A 418 20.69 4.33 4.53
CA ILE A 418 20.23 4.91 5.79
C ILE A 418 18.70 4.89 5.81
N GLN A 419 18.11 4.61 6.98
CA GLN A 419 16.67 4.74 7.24
C GLN A 419 16.41 6.06 7.96
N ASP A 420 15.16 6.54 8.05
CA ASP A 420 14.84 7.72 8.85
C ASP A 420 15.26 7.49 10.32
N PHE A 421 16.02 8.42 10.90
CA PHE A 421 16.43 8.37 12.31
C PHE A 421 16.60 9.77 12.90
N TYR A 422 16.50 9.87 14.22
CA TYR A 422 16.79 11.10 14.94
C TYR A 422 18.22 11.08 15.49
N ILE A 423 18.92 12.22 15.48
CA ILE A 423 20.22 12.39 16.14
C ILE A 423 20.25 13.70 16.94
N SER A 424 20.92 13.71 18.09
CA SER A 424 20.97 14.89 18.96
C SER A 424 21.68 16.07 18.27
N SER A 425 21.08 17.26 18.39
CA SER A 425 21.60 18.49 17.78
C SER A 425 23.06 18.77 18.17
N ASN A 426 23.42 18.41 19.39
CA ASN A 426 24.71 18.65 20.01
C ASN A 426 25.32 17.35 20.55
N GLU A 427 26.61 17.42 20.91
CA GLU A 427 27.27 16.50 21.85
C GLU A 427 26.56 16.55 23.23
N VAL A 428 26.59 15.46 24.01
CA VAL A 428 25.97 15.44 25.35
C VAL A 428 26.77 16.33 26.32
N SER A 429 26.09 17.26 26.98
CA SER A 429 26.70 18.21 27.92
C SER A 429 26.99 17.62 29.31
N LEU A 430 27.91 18.25 30.04
CA LEU A 430 28.11 18.00 31.46
C LEU A 430 26.80 18.11 32.25
N LYS A 431 25.95 19.11 31.96
CA LYS A 431 24.67 19.31 32.66
C LYS A 431 23.74 18.10 32.51
N GLU A 432 23.60 17.58 31.29
CA GLU A 432 22.77 16.40 31.02
C GLU A 432 23.36 15.15 31.70
N TYR A 433 24.68 14.99 31.70
CA TYR A 433 25.35 13.85 32.33
C TYR A 433 25.33 13.90 33.86
N SER A 434 25.47 15.09 34.48
CA SER A 434 25.28 15.30 35.91
C SER A 434 23.89 14.87 36.36
N TYR A 435 22.83 15.27 35.62
CA TYR A 435 21.46 14.88 35.94
C TYR A 435 21.25 13.35 35.82
N PHE A 436 21.87 12.71 34.83
CA PHE A 436 21.87 11.25 34.71
C PHE A 436 22.55 10.56 35.91
N LEU A 437 23.73 11.03 36.36
CA LEU A 437 24.40 10.54 37.56
C LEU A 437 23.59 10.82 38.84
N GLU A 438 22.82 11.91 38.88
CA GLU A 438 21.93 12.19 40.00
C GLU A 438 20.80 11.16 40.14
N GLN A 439 20.22 10.71 39.02
CA GLN A 439 19.21 9.65 39.04
C GLN A 439 19.81 8.23 39.19
N ASN A 440 21.08 8.03 38.82
CA ASN A 440 21.72 6.71 38.75
C ASN A 440 22.97 6.61 39.64
N LYS A 441 22.79 6.72 40.96
CA LYS A 441 23.87 6.76 41.98
C LYS A 441 24.84 5.56 42.00
N THR A 442 24.53 4.47 41.30
CA THR A 442 25.40 3.29 41.14
C THR A 442 26.38 3.42 39.96
N VAL A 443 26.21 4.41 39.08
CA VAL A 443 27.10 4.67 37.95
C VAL A 443 28.22 5.60 38.39
N SER A 444 29.48 5.15 38.24
CA SER A 444 30.65 5.99 38.51
C SER A 444 30.74 7.14 37.49
N PRO A 445 31.19 8.34 37.90
CA PRO A 445 31.51 9.43 36.98
C PRO A 445 32.58 9.04 35.94
N PRO A 446 32.61 9.68 34.75
CA PRO A 446 33.67 9.50 33.78
C PRO A 446 35.00 10.11 34.24
N LEU A 447 36.09 9.77 33.56
CA LEU A 447 37.43 10.20 33.93
C LEU A 447 37.56 11.73 33.79
N TYR A 448 38.11 12.39 34.81
CA TYR A 448 38.23 13.86 34.93
C TYR A 448 36.90 14.63 35.11
N PHE A 449 35.76 13.98 35.36
CA PHE A 449 34.45 14.64 35.48
C PHE A 449 34.40 15.77 36.51
N ASP A 450 34.97 15.58 37.70
CA ASP A 450 34.98 16.58 38.77
C ASP A 450 35.84 17.80 38.40
N ILE A 451 36.96 17.56 37.73
CA ILE A 451 37.85 18.62 37.22
C ILE A 451 37.13 19.39 36.11
N GLN A 452 36.44 18.70 35.20
CA GLN A 452 35.68 19.35 34.13
C GLN A 452 34.50 20.16 34.67
N SER A 453 33.81 19.66 35.69
CA SER A 453 32.68 20.33 36.35
C SER A 453 33.12 21.53 37.19
N SER A 454 34.32 21.50 37.77
CA SER A 454 34.84 22.63 38.57
C SER A 454 35.20 23.87 37.74
N TYR A 455 35.21 23.78 36.40
CA TYR A 455 35.27 24.94 35.51
C TYR A 455 33.96 25.75 35.44
N GLY A 456 32.86 25.26 36.05
CA GLY A 456 31.59 25.98 36.19
C GLY A 456 30.71 26.03 34.93
N ASP A 457 31.28 25.92 33.73
CA ASP A 457 30.52 25.82 32.49
C ASP A 457 30.03 24.39 32.23
N LEU A 458 28.83 24.09 32.75
CA LEU A 458 28.16 22.81 32.54
C LEU A 458 27.56 22.64 31.13
N THR A 459 27.70 23.62 30.22
CA THR A 459 27.26 23.49 28.82
C THR A 459 28.30 22.80 27.94
N LEU A 460 29.54 22.66 28.41
CA LEU A 460 30.61 21.93 27.74
C LEU A 460 30.25 20.45 27.53
N PRO A 461 30.65 19.81 26.40
CA PRO A 461 30.46 18.38 26.18
C PRO A 461 31.17 17.54 27.24
N VAL A 462 30.55 16.46 27.73
CA VAL A 462 31.24 15.52 28.62
C VAL A 462 32.33 14.76 27.86
N GLN A 463 33.56 14.78 28.39
CA GLN A 463 34.70 14.02 27.85
C GLN A 463 35.26 13.07 28.91
N GLY A 464 36.20 12.19 28.54
CA GLY A 464 36.77 11.22 29.48
C GLY A 464 35.85 10.03 29.77
N ILE A 465 34.80 9.86 28.97
CA ILE A 465 33.77 8.83 29.13
C ILE A 465 34.13 7.55 28.36
N SER A 466 33.80 6.39 28.92
CA SER A 466 33.92 5.11 28.23
C SER A 466 32.74 4.87 27.27
N TRP A 467 32.91 3.95 26.32
CA TRP A 467 31.81 3.54 25.44
C TRP A 467 30.65 2.95 26.26
N ASP A 468 30.96 2.13 27.27
CA ASP A 468 29.97 1.50 28.14
C ASP A 468 29.13 2.53 28.92
N GLN A 469 29.75 3.62 29.40
CA GLN A 469 29.04 4.73 30.06
C GLN A 469 28.16 5.53 29.08
N ALA A 470 28.67 5.78 27.86
CA ALA A 470 27.96 6.54 26.83
C ALA A 470 26.74 5.77 26.24
N ASP A 471 26.90 4.47 26.00
CA ASP A 471 25.82 3.55 25.59
C ASP A 471 24.74 3.43 26.68
N LEU A 472 25.14 3.30 27.95
CA LEU A 472 24.21 3.27 29.08
C LEU A 472 23.38 4.56 29.19
N PHE A 473 24.01 5.74 29.04
CA PHE A 473 23.31 7.03 29.06
C PHE A 473 22.25 7.13 27.96
N CYS A 474 22.60 6.83 26.70
CA CYS A 474 21.63 6.95 25.61
C CYS A 474 20.46 5.98 25.82
N ARG A 475 20.73 4.73 26.25
CA ARG A 475 19.68 3.72 26.51
C ARG A 475 18.74 4.12 27.65
N TYR A 476 19.26 4.74 28.71
CA TYR A 476 18.45 5.22 29.82
C TYR A 476 17.38 6.22 29.38
N TYR A 477 17.67 7.08 28.39
CA TYR A 477 16.72 8.03 27.81
C TYR A 477 15.98 7.52 26.56
N GLY A 478 15.97 6.20 26.31
CA GLY A 478 15.22 5.60 25.19
C GLY A 478 15.86 5.83 23.81
N ALA A 479 17.17 6.06 23.78
CA ALA A 479 18.00 6.28 22.60
C ALA A 479 19.15 5.25 22.55
N ASN A 480 20.07 5.40 21.59
CA ASN A 480 21.28 4.58 21.43
C ASN A 480 22.44 5.49 20.99
N LEU A 481 23.70 5.05 21.12
CA LEU A 481 24.78 5.68 20.36
C LEU A 481 24.49 5.57 18.84
N PRO A 482 24.77 6.58 18.01
CA PRO A 482 24.67 6.46 16.55
C PRO A 482 25.58 5.35 16.05
N THR A 483 25.19 4.64 14.99
CA THR A 483 26.12 3.80 14.24
C THR A 483 27.12 4.66 13.48
N GLU A 484 28.24 4.06 13.06
CA GLU A 484 29.27 4.74 12.29
C GLU A 484 28.69 5.36 11.02
N LYS A 485 27.77 4.67 10.35
CA LYS A 485 27.13 5.18 9.14
C LYS A 485 26.05 6.23 9.39
N GLU A 486 25.27 6.13 10.48
CA GLU A 486 24.34 7.19 10.91
C GLU A 486 25.12 8.48 11.20
N TRP A 487 26.25 8.37 11.92
CA TRP A 487 27.14 9.48 12.21
C TRP A 487 27.76 10.08 10.94
N GLU A 488 28.36 9.24 10.09
CA GLU A 488 29.06 9.70 8.88
C GLU A 488 28.09 10.33 7.87
N TYR A 489 26.91 9.75 7.67
CA TYR A 489 25.89 10.34 6.82
C TYR A 489 25.40 11.69 7.34
N THR A 490 25.16 11.82 8.64
CA THR A 490 24.80 13.10 9.28
C THR A 490 25.85 14.16 8.97
N ALA A 491 27.13 13.83 9.12
CA ALA A 491 28.22 14.77 8.89
C ALA A 491 28.43 15.12 7.40
N ARG A 492 28.41 14.12 6.51
CA ARG A 492 28.82 14.25 5.09
C ARG A 492 27.67 14.58 4.14
N GLY A 493 26.43 14.23 4.51
CA GLY A 493 25.27 14.19 3.61
C GLY A 493 25.43 13.18 2.47
N SER A 494 24.40 13.01 1.63
CA SER A 494 24.47 12.13 0.45
C SER A 494 25.49 12.60 -0.59
N SER A 495 25.80 13.90 -0.62
CA SER A 495 26.90 14.48 -1.41
C SER A 495 28.31 14.02 -0.97
N GLY A 496 28.46 13.39 0.20
CA GLY A 496 29.71 12.77 0.62
C GLY A 496 30.85 13.76 0.91
N LYS A 497 30.54 14.92 1.50
CA LYS A 497 31.50 16.00 1.82
C LYS A 497 32.75 15.44 2.54
N ARG A 498 33.94 16.00 2.27
CA ARG A 498 35.20 15.62 2.93
C ARG A 498 35.36 16.34 4.27
N TYR A 499 35.04 17.63 4.29
CA TYR A 499 34.95 18.47 5.47
C TYR A 499 33.56 19.11 5.56
N ILE A 500 33.20 19.72 6.69
CA ILE A 500 31.89 20.39 6.82
C ILE A 500 31.71 21.52 5.77
N THR A 501 32.84 22.15 5.41
CA THR A 501 33.09 23.09 4.29
C THR A 501 33.16 22.43 2.90
N GLY A 502 32.64 21.22 2.72
CA GLY A 502 32.66 20.48 1.46
C GLY A 502 34.04 19.85 1.18
N SER A 503 34.87 20.52 0.39
CA SER A 503 36.19 20.03 -0.05
C SER A 503 37.38 20.78 0.55
N ASN A 504 37.15 22.00 1.03
CA ASN A 504 38.20 22.88 1.58
C ASN A 504 38.45 22.57 3.05
N ILE A 505 39.72 22.59 3.48
CA ILE A 505 40.10 22.42 4.90
C ILE A 505 39.56 23.62 5.70
N PRO A 506 38.78 23.42 6.76
CA PRO A 506 38.26 24.51 7.59
C PRO A 506 39.31 25.04 8.58
N ASN A 507 39.25 26.34 8.85
CA ASN A 507 40.07 26.97 9.89
C ASN A 507 39.41 26.87 11.27
N ASN A 508 40.10 27.33 12.31
CA ASN A 508 39.63 27.28 13.70
C ASN A 508 38.65 28.41 14.07
N ASP A 509 38.12 29.14 13.08
CA ASP A 509 36.94 30.00 13.21
C ASP A 509 35.69 29.29 12.63
N ILE A 510 35.86 28.15 11.97
CA ILE A 510 34.79 27.31 11.42
C ILE A 510 34.52 26.08 12.30
N THR A 511 35.52 25.46 12.93
CA THR A 511 35.37 24.26 13.78
C THR A 511 36.48 24.15 14.83
N ASN A 512 36.20 23.52 15.98
CA ASN A 512 37.13 23.41 17.11
C ASN A 512 38.12 22.24 16.95
N TRP A 513 39.17 22.45 16.15
CA TRP A 513 40.37 21.61 16.10
C TRP A 513 41.61 22.35 16.60
N TYR A 514 42.76 21.69 16.65
CA TYR A 514 43.98 22.25 17.24
C TYR A 514 44.43 23.55 16.56
N ASN A 515 44.73 24.57 17.37
CA ASN A 515 45.39 25.80 16.93
C ASN A 515 46.45 26.20 17.97
N ASP A 516 47.67 26.51 17.55
CA ASP A 516 48.73 26.93 18.48
C ASP A 516 48.40 28.24 19.21
N ASN A 517 47.58 29.13 18.61
CA ASN A 517 47.42 30.54 18.98
C ASN A 517 45.99 30.99 19.37
N LYS A 518 44.94 30.15 19.26
CA LYS A 518 43.54 30.53 19.58
C LYS A 518 42.86 29.65 20.63
N TYR A 519 42.72 28.35 20.38
CA TYR A 519 41.89 27.45 21.19
C TYR A 519 42.63 26.17 21.55
N ARG A 520 42.65 25.82 22.84
CA ARG A 520 43.31 24.62 23.39
C ARG A 520 42.41 23.81 24.34
N ASN A 521 41.09 24.02 24.27
CA ASN A 521 40.09 23.32 25.08
C ASN A 521 38.81 23.05 24.27
N ILE A 522 37.92 22.23 24.80
CA ILE A 522 36.53 22.11 24.34
C ILE A 522 35.78 23.44 24.47
N SER A 523 34.66 23.55 23.77
CA SER A 523 33.76 24.70 23.77
C SER A 523 32.30 24.25 23.96
N PRO A 524 31.38 25.15 24.37
CA PRO A 524 29.95 24.89 24.32
C PRO A 524 29.51 24.55 22.89
N PRO A 525 28.60 23.57 22.69
CA PRO A 525 28.08 23.24 21.37
C PRO A 525 27.44 24.46 20.67
N GLY A 526 27.61 24.53 19.37
CA GLY A 526 27.15 25.63 18.53
C GLY A 526 27.99 26.92 18.62
N ARG A 527 29.08 26.96 19.40
CA ARG A 527 30.03 28.08 19.40
C ARG A 527 30.62 28.32 18.01
N PHE A 528 30.72 27.28 17.19
CA PHE A 528 31.22 27.32 15.82
C PHE A 528 30.05 27.14 14.84
N PRO A 529 29.28 28.20 14.51
CA PRO A 529 28.01 28.06 13.79
C PRO A 529 28.13 27.61 12.33
N LEU A 530 29.36 27.42 11.84
CA LEU A 530 29.70 26.88 10.52
C LEU A 530 30.12 25.40 10.56
N ASP A 531 30.39 24.83 11.74
CA ASP A 531 30.43 23.38 11.97
C ASP A 531 29.00 22.87 12.19
N LYS A 532 28.17 22.98 11.15
CA LYS A 532 26.73 22.75 11.21
C LYS A 532 26.22 22.04 9.96
N THR A 533 25.42 20.99 10.14
CA THR A 533 24.73 20.29 9.06
C THR A 533 23.48 21.03 8.61
N GLU A 534 22.96 20.68 7.43
CA GLU A 534 21.73 21.27 6.88
C GLU A 534 20.50 21.01 7.76
N GLN A 535 20.49 19.89 8.49
CA GLN A 535 19.45 19.48 9.45
C GLN A 535 19.64 20.12 10.84
N GLY A 536 20.68 20.91 11.03
CA GLY A 536 20.92 21.66 12.26
C GLY A 536 21.76 20.97 13.33
N ILE A 537 22.46 19.89 12.97
CA ILE A 537 23.38 19.20 13.89
C ILE A 537 24.71 19.96 13.93
N TYR A 538 25.19 20.29 15.13
CA TYR A 538 26.40 21.09 15.38
C TYR A 538 27.60 20.23 15.79
N ASP A 539 28.79 20.79 15.57
CA ASP A 539 30.10 20.29 16.02
C ASP A 539 30.36 18.84 15.56
N MET A 540 29.97 18.52 14.32
CA MET A 540 30.20 17.19 13.72
C MET A 540 31.64 17.00 13.24
N MET A 541 32.41 18.07 13.03
CA MET A 541 33.81 17.98 12.62
C MET A 541 34.77 17.98 13.82
N GLY A 542 34.60 18.90 14.77
CA GLY A 542 35.58 19.16 15.83
C GLY A 542 35.02 18.98 17.25
N ASN A 543 35.52 19.81 18.15
CA ASN A 543 35.14 19.89 19.56
C ASN A 543 35.52 18.63 20.37
N VAL A 544 34.67 17.60 20.53
CA VAL A 544 35.11 16.26 20.95
C VAL A 544 34.89 15.18 19.90
N LYS A 545 35.75 14.16 19.91
CA LYS A 545 35.52 12.93 19.16
C LYS A 545 34.35 12.17 19.78
N GLU A 546 33.62 11.40 18.98
CA GLU A 546 32.40 10.76 19.43
C GLU A 546 32.47 9.23 19.34
N TRP A 547 32.05 8.57 20.42
CA TRP A 547 31.75 7.14 20.40
C TRP A 547 30.56 6.84 19.48
N VAL A 548 30.72 5.85 18.60
CA VAL A 548 29.62 5.27 17.81
C VAL A 548 29.39 3.80 18.21
N ARG A 549 28.23 3.24 17.83
CA ARG A 549 27.73 1.93 18.28
C ARG A 549 28.63 0.76 17.84
N ASP A 550 29.27 0.90 16.68
CA ASP A 550 29.97 -0.16 15.95
C ASP A 550 31.28 -0.59 16.60
N VAL A 551 31.67 -1.84 16.31
CA VAL A 551 32.99 -2.39 16.65
C VAL A 551 33.98 -2.15 15.50
N ASP A 552 35.27 -2.29 15.78
CA ASP A 552 36.26 -2.49 14.73
C ASP A 552 35.85 -3.69 13.86
N ASP A 553 35.60 -3.42 12.58
CA ASP A 553 35.14 -4.41 11.59
C ASP A 553 36.28 -5.36 11.15
N GLY A 554 37.50 -5.12 11.62
CA GLY A 554 38.68 -5.87 11.26
C GLY A 554 39.21 -5.55 9.87
N TYR A 555 38.65 -4.57 9.14
CA TYR A 555 39.02 -4.29 7.74
C TYR A 555 40.53 -4.00 7.57
N ILE A 556 41.11 -3.24 8.51
CA ILE A 556 42.53 -2.83 8.45
C ILE A 556 43.47 -4.00 8.80
N LEU A 557 43.07 -4.87 9.73
CA LEU A 557 43.90 -5.96 10.25
C LEU A 557 43.58 -7.33 9.63
N GLN A 558 42.57 -7.40 8.77
CA GLN A 558 41.94 -8.61 8.22
C GLN A 558 41.44 -9.63 9.27
N GLN A 559 41.34 -9.18 10.53
CA GLN A 559 40.78 -9.89 11.68
C GLN A 559 40.19 -8.87 12.64
N ILE A 560 39.08 -9.21 13.32
CA ILE A 560 38.48 -8.33 14.35
C ILE A 560 39.46 -8.28 15.54
N PRO A 561 40.04 -7.12 15.89
CA PRO A 561 40.93 -7.04 17.04
C PRO A 561 40.10 -7.07 18.33
N VAL A 562 40.60 -7.83 19.31
CA VAL A 562 40.04 -7.91 20.66
C VAL A 562 41.09 -7.57 21.71
N ASP A 563 40.64 -7.09 22.86
CA ASP A 563 41.48 -6.87 24.03
C ASP A 563 41.79 -8.16 24.80
N LYS A 564 42.55 -8.05 25.90
CA LYS A 564 42.91 -9.19 26.76
C LYS A 564 41.71 -9.84 27.49
N THR A 565 40.51 -9.25 27.40
CA THR A 565 39.25 -9.77 27.94
C THR A 565 38.33 -10.32 26.84
N GLY A 566 38.78 -10.32 25.58
CA GLY A 566 38.00 -10.76 24.42
C GLY A 566 37.02 -9.72 23.88
N ARG A 567 37.07 -8.47 24.34
CA ARG A 567 36.18 -7.40 23.84
C ARG A 567 36.78 -6.72 22.62
N SER A 568 36.00 -6.61 21.55
CA SER A 568 36.36 -5.82 20.37
C SER A 568 36.50 -4.34 20.70
N TYR A 569 37.43 -3.67 20.01
CA TYR A 569 37.52 -2.21 20.06
C TYR A 569 36.24 -1.58 19.51
N LYS A 570 35.91 -0.38 19.98
CA LYS A 570 34.77 0.42 19.52
C LYS A 570 35.25 1.57 18.64
N VAL A 571 34.41 1.90 17.66
CA VAL A 571 34.69 2.95 16.70
C VAL A 571 34.43 4.33 17.33
N VAL A 572 35.29 5.28 16.97
CA VAL A 572 35.28 6.69 17.35
C VAL A 572 35.34 7.52 16.07
N ARG A 573 34.48 8.53 15.96
CA ARG A 573 34.39 9.43 14.79
C ARG A 573 34.64 10.89 15.17
N GLY A 574 34.72 11.76 14.17
CA GLY A 574 35.07 13.18 14.32
C GLY A 574 36.54 13.44 14.66
N ALA A 575 36.84 14.72 14.87
CA ALA A 575 38.10 15.21 15.43
C ALA A 575 37.84 15.85 16.81
N ASN A 576 38.85 16.43 17.44
CA ASN A 576 38.67 17.22 18.65
C ASN A 576 39.64 18.41 18.69
N TYR A 577 39.53 19.25 19.71
CA TYR A 577 40.42 20.39 20.00
C TYR A 577 41.93 20.05 20.10
N LYS A 578 42.31 18.77 20.11
CA LYS A 578 43.70 18.27 20.11
C LYS A 578 44.12 17.62 18.78
N THR A 579 43.22 17.41 17.82
CA THR A 579 43.56 16.88 16.49
C THR A 579 44.43 17.89 15.74
N ARG A 580 45.69 17.54 15.49
CA ARG A 580 46.69 18.36 14.80
C ARG A 580 46.77 18.15 13.28
N SER A 581 46.31 17.01 12.79
CA SER A 581 46.44 16.63 11.38
C SER A 581 45.14 16.89 10.62
N THR A 582 45.22 17.60 9.50
CA THR A 582 44.10 17.84 8.59
C THR A 582 43.56 16.56 7.97
N ASN A 583 44.39 15.51 7.83
CA ASN A 583 43.92 14.19 7.39
C ASN A 583 42.99 13.54 8.42
N MET A 584 43.29 13.72 9.72
CA MET A 584 42.45 13.26 10.85
C MET A 584 41.24 14.16 11.12
N LEU A 585 41.11 15.28 10.39
CA LEU A 585 39.98 16.22 10.43
C LEU A 585 38.89 15.86 9.40
N GLN A 586 39.11 14.87 8.52
CA GLN A 586 38.13 14.47 7.52
C GLN A 586 36.95 13.72 8.14
N LEU A 587 35.73 13.95 7.63
CA LEU A 587 34.51 13.34 8.16
C LEU A 587 34.42 11.82 7.94
N SER A 588 35.22 11.27 7.03
CA SER A 588 35.43 9.84 6.82
C SER A 588 36.43 9.19 7.79
N ASN A 589 37.15 9.96 8.61
CA ASN A 589 38.18 9.42 9.51
C ASN A 589 37.57 8.71 10.73
N ARG A 590 38.00 7.45 10.97
CA ARG A 590 37.62 6.66 12.14
C ARG A 590 38.83 6.19 12.93
N GLU A 591 38.66 6.10 14.25
CA GLU A 591 39.65 5.58 15.18
C GLU A 591 39.03 4.49 16.05
N PHE A 592 39.86 3.62 16.61
CA PHE A 592 39.42 2.48 17.42
C PHE A 592 39.97 2.62 18.86
N ARG A 593 39.15 2.31 19.86
CA ARG A 593 39.49 2.47 21.29
C ARG A 593 38.84 1.38 22.16
N TYR A 594 39.37 1.15 23.37
CA TYR A 594 38.81 0.14 24.28
C TYR A 594 37.47 0.61 24.88
N PRO A 595 36.41 -0.21 24.85
CA PRO A 595 35.05 0.21 25.24
C PRO A 595 34.90 0.58 26.72
N ASN A 596 35.73 -0.02 27.58
CA ASN A 596 35.73 0.15 29.04
C ASN A 596 36.55 1.36 29.53
N THR A 597 37.29 2.04 28.64
CA THR A 597 38.28 3.06 29.01
C THR A 597 37.77 4.46 28.67
N GLY A 598 37.91 5.40 29.61
CA GLY A 598 37.60 6.81 29.41
C GLY A 598 38.77 7.60 28.81
N TYR A 599 38.51 8.46 27.82
CA TYR A 599 39.56 9.20 27.09
C TYR A 599 39.28 10.71 27.00
N ILE A 600 40.26 11.55 27.35
CA ILE A 600 40.15 13.00 27.19
C ILE A 600 39.96 13.37 25.71
N GLY A 601 39.02 14.25 25.41
CA GLY A 601 38.67 14.64 24.05
C GLY A 601 37.86 13.58 23.29
N ILE A 602 37.34 12.56 23.97
CA ILE A 602 36.27 11.69 23.47
C ILE A 602 35.05 11.86 24.38
N GLY A 603 33.93 12.25 23.77
CA GLY A 603 32.58 12.25 24.33
C GLY A 603 31.65 11.45 23.43
N PHE A 604 30.39 11.89 23.29
CA PHE A 604 29.38 11.19 22.49
C PHE A 604 28.16 12.08 22.21
N ARG A 605 27.33 11.63 21.27
CA ARG A 605 25.96 12.12 21.03
C ARG A 605 25.00 10.94 20.90
N CYS A 606 23.69 11.17 20.98
CA CYS A 606 22.69 10.08 20.93
C CYS A 606 21.88 10.06 19.63
N SER A 607 21.33 8.89 19.31
CA SER A 607 20.52 8.58 18.12
C SER A 607 19.25 7.79 18.52
N LYS A 608 18.15 7.93 17.80
CA LYS A 608 16.91 7.22 18.09
C LYS A 608 16.18 6.84 16.80
N THR A 609 15.86 5.55 16.64
CA THR A 609 14.97 5.06 15.57
C THR A 609 13.55 5.60 15.80
N PRO A 610 12.84 6.09 14.76
CA PRO A 610 11.51 6.69 14.94
C PRO A 610 10.48 5.68 15.44
N SER A 611 9.65 6.12 16.37
CA SER A 611 8.53 5.34 16.91
C SER A 611 7.19 5.84 16.38
N ILE A 612 6.11 5.07 16.58
CA ILE A 612 4.74 5.43 16.17
C ILE A 612 4.28 6.78 16.79
N GLN A 613 4.89 7.22 17.89
CA GLN A 613 4.59 8.50 18.55
C GLN A 613 5.32 9.71 17.93
N ASP A 614 6.32 9.47 17.08
CA ASP A 614 7.18 10.51 16.49
C ASP A 614 6.66 11.03 15.13
N TYR A 615 5.53 10.48 14.65
CA TYR A 615 4.74 10.96 13.50
C TYR A 615 3.84 12.14 13.91
N GLU A 616 3.61 13.12 13.02
CA GLU A 616 2.68 14.25 13.20
C GLU A 616 1.18 13.89 13.17
#